data_AF-A0A8J2NZ90-F1
#
_entry.id   AF-A0A8J2NZ90-F1
#
_cell.length_a   1.000
_cell.length_b   1.000
_cell.length_c   1.000
_cell.angle_alpha   90.00
_cell.angle_beta   90.00
_cell.angle_gamma   90.00
#
_symmetry.space_group_name_H-M   'P 1'
#
loop_
_entity.id
_entity.type
_entity.pdbx_description
1 polymer ?
#
loop_
_entity_poly.entity_id
_entity_poly.type
_entity_poly.pdbx_seq_one_letter_code
_entity_poly.pdbx_strand_id
1 'polypeptide(L)'
;MLPLNHKIYSDRHQRRKRKHEVDCYITALSAVPSTSPILVKQAKIQEKYSEKSTLTRTFDDTNIQGSVLDSLPKDAEYFQPEIDDARVISSDEDDLNCKYDANFFRDFLRKWVPDYKVPSNAVSDLLKLLRNFPPFQELPNDCRTLLKTPRTTLVRDVAPGHYCHFGLKKQLLRIISSLTESEKLKLGSQIKLQINVDGLPLLKSSTQQFWPILGYIKGSRLSVFAIGLFCGNTKPDSSVEYLKEFISELKKVTETGLKFQDEHVSICIDSFICDAPARSNLLSTKGHSGYKSCTKCAFVGSYTDNRVILCNTGFTKRTNEEFRNKTDPKHHNGNSPLVDLNFDIVKCFPYEFMHFVCLGVMRKLLNLWTR
;
A
#
# COMPACT_ATOMS: atom_id res chain seq x y z
N MET A 1 -2.58 34.85 -41.92
CA MET A 1 -2.67 33.48 -42.48
C MET A 1 -1.31 32.80 -42.35
N LEU A 2 -1.19 31.86 -41.42
CA LEU A 2 -0.13 30.83 -41.34
C LEU A 2 -0.82 29.59 -40.75
N PRO A 3 -0.74 28.40 -41.36
CA PRO A 3 -1.45 27.22 -40.85
C PRO A 3 -0.65 26.57 -39.72
N LEU A 4 -1.22 26.52 -38.52
CA LEU A 4 -0.73 25.69 -37.42
C LEU A 4 -1.10 24.23 -37.71
N ASN A 5 -0.17 23.50 -38.32
CA ASN A 5 -0.27 22.05 -38.53
C ASN A 5 -0.20 21.30 -37.19
N HIS A 6 -1.35 21.01 -36.58
CA HIS A 6 -1.43 20.04 -35.49
C HIS A 6 -1.20 18.63 -36.04
N LYS A 7 0.00 18.07 -35.86
CA LYS A 7 0.24 16.64 -36.04
C LYS A 7 -0.54 15.87 -34.97
N ILE A 8 -1.61 15.18 -35.38
CA ILE A 8 -2.32 14.21 -34.54
C ILE A 8 -1.43 12.97 -34.42
N TYR A 9 -0.73 12.84 -33.29
CA TYR A 9 0.10 11.68 -33.01
C TYR A 9 -0.76 10.51 -32.51
N SER A 10 -0.53 9.32 -33.06
CA SER A 10 -1.20 8.11 -32.61
C SER A 10 -0.93 7.83 -31.13
N ASP A 11 -1.87 7.16 -30.45
CA ASP A 11 -1.77 6.79 -29.04
C ASP A 11 -0.46 6.08 -28.68
N ARG A 12 0.09 5.31 -29.63
CA ARG A 12 1.37 4.61 -29.46
C ARG A 12 2.56 5.58 -29.34
N HIS A 13 2.54 6.67 -30.10
CA HIS A 13 3.58 7.70 -30.02
C HIS A 13 3.47 8.51 -28.73
N GLN A 14 2.25 8.87 -28.32
CA GLN A 14 2.02 9.58 -27.06
C GLN A 14 2.38 8.74 -25.82
N ARG A 15 2.23 7.40 -25.89
CA ARG A 15 2.69 6.48 -24.85
C ARG A 15 4.20 6.38 -24.77
N ARG A 16 4.90 6.36 -25.92
CA ARG A 16 6.38 6.35 -25.95
C ARG A 16 6.96 7.65 -25.38
N LYS A 17 6.37 8.80 -25.69
CA LYS A 17 6.79 10.09 -25.15
C LYS A 17 6.63 10.16 -23.63
N ARG A 18 5.47 9.73 -23.10
CA ARG A 18 5.23 9.65 -21.65
C ARG A 18 6.17 8.66 -20.94
N LYS A 19 6.46 7.52 -21.56
CA LYS A 19 7.42 6.55 -21.02
C LYS A 19 8.83 7.15 -20.93
N HIS A 20 9.27 7.84 -21.98
CA HIS A 20 10.57 8.51 -22.00
C HIS A 20 10.67 9.62 -20.93
N GLU A 21 9.63 10.43 -20.76
CA GLU A 21 9.59 11.48 -19.72
C GLU A 21 9.64 10.89 -18.30
N VAL A 22 9.00 9.75 -18.06
CA VAL A 22 9.04 9.02 -16.78
C VAL A 22 10.42 8.39 -16.53
N ASP A 23 11.04 7.81 -17.55
CA ASP A 23 12.37 7.18 -17.45
C ASP A 23 13.47 8.22 -17.18
N CYS A 24 13.36 9.43 -17.75
CA CYS A 24 14.22 10.58 -17.41
C CYS A 24 14.06 11.01 -15.94
N TYR A 25 12.83 10.97 -15.42
CA TYR A 25 12.55 11.35 -14.03
C TYR A 25 13.09 10.32 -13.02
N ILE A 26 13.04 9.04 -13.36
CA ILE A 26 13.58 7.94 -12.53
C ILE A 26 15.11 8.00 -12.48
N THR A 27 15.75 8.31 -13.61
CA THR A 27 17.20 8.50 -13.70
C THR A 27 17.69 9.69 -12.85
N ALA A 28 16.91 10.77 -12.78
CA ALA A 28 17.23 11.92 -11.93
C ALA A 28 17.11 11.63 -10.43
N LEU A 29 16.23 10.69 -10.03
CA LEU A 29 16.03 10.30 -8.62
C LEU A 29 17.12 9.34 -8.09
N SER A 30 17.91 8.73 -8.96
CA SER A 30 18.94 7.75 -8.60
C SER A 30 20.32 8.37 -8.31
N ALA A 31 20.47 9.70 -8.43
CA ALA A 31 21.74 10.41 -8.38
C ALA A 31 22.07 11.14 -7.06
N VAL A 32 21.56 10.70 -5.89
CA VAL A 32 21.84 11.37 -4.59
C VAL A 32 22.59 10.43 -3.63
N PRO A 33 23.85 10.75 -3.23
CA PRO A 33 24.59 9.98 -2.23
C PRO A 33 24.76 10.72 -0.87
N SER A 34 24.67 10.00 0.26
CA SER A 34 25.26 10.34 1.58
C SER A 34 24.95 9.24 2.62
N THR A 35 25.88 8.35 2.99
CA THR A 35 26.87 8.39 4.11
C THR A 35 26.33 8.17 5.55
N SER A 36 26.50 6.92 6.03
CA SER A 36 26.98 6.42 7.36
C SER A 36 26.31 6.84 8.70
N PRO A 37 26.61 6.17 9.84
CA PRO A 37 26.49 4.76 10.26
C PRO A 37 25.71 4.63 11.62
N ILE A 38 25.75 3.47 12.30
CA ILE A 38 25.41 3.22 13.74
C ILE A 38 24.10 2.44 14.01
N LEU A 39 24.18 1.12 14.21
CA LEU A 39 24.00 0.46 15.53
C LEU A 39 24.00 -1.07 15.42
N VAL A 40 25.17 -1.62 15.68
CA VAL A 40 25.37 -2.87 16.41
C VAL A 40 24.79 -2.68 17.81
N LYS A 41 23.68 -3.37 18.14
CA LYS A 41 23.21 -3.76 19.49
C LYS A 41 21.70 -4.00 19.44
N GLN A 42 21.29 -5.23 19.15
CA GLN A 42 20.04 -5.84 19.62
C GLN A 42 19.95 -7.27 19.07
N ALA A 43 20.91 -8.10 19.49
CA ALA A 43 20.84 -9.55 19.34
C ALA A 43 21.08 -10.15 20.72
N LYS A 44 19.98 -10.34 21.46
CA LYS A 44 19.79 -11.19 22.64
C LYS A 44 18.34 -10.97 23.05
N ILE A 45 17.63 -12.04 23.40
CA ILE A 45 16.19 -12.09 23.75
C ILE A 45 15.30 -12.36 22.52
N GLN A 46 15.25 -13.62 22.08
CA GLN A 46 14.01 -14.36 21.83
C GLN A 46 14.31 -15.80 21.37
N GLU A 47 15.18 -16.48 22.11
CA GLU A 47 15.08 -17.94 22.27
C GLU A 47 14.33 -18.17 23.58
N LYS A 48 13.03 -18.42 23.47
CA LYS A 48 12.21 -19.24 24.37
C LYS A 48 10.76 -19.08 23.96
N TYR A 49 10.03 -20.19 23.96
CA TYR A 49 8.62 -20.36 23.61
C TYR A 49 8.34 -20.68 22.14
N SER A 50 8.88 -21.82 21.71
CA SER A 50 8.14 -22.75 20.85
C SER A 50 7.26 -23.65 21.73
N GLU A 51 6.02 -23.87 21.27
CA GLU A 51 5.14 -25.04 21.47
C GLU A 51 3.74 -24.69 21.97
N LYS A 52 2.78 -24.59 21.03
CA LYS A 52 1.70 -25.57 20.92
C LYS A 52 0.93 -25.40 19.61
N SER A 53 0.44 -26.54 19.13
CA SER A 53 -0.18 -26.87 17.85
C SER A 53 -1.27 -25.91 17.34
N THR A 54 -1.42 -25.79 16.01
CA THR A 54 -2.65 -26.12 15.25
C THR A 54 -2.50 -25.85 13.73
N LEU A 55 -2.80 -26.89 12.95
CA LEU A 55 -3.24 -26.99 11.54
C LEU A 55 -2.70 -25.99 10.49
N THR A 56 -1.69 -26.45 9.76
CA THR A 56 -1.14 -25.85 8.53
C THR A 56 -1.64 -26.60 7.29
N ARG A 57 -2.10 -25.88 6.25
CA ARG A 57 -2.27 -26.43 4.90
C ARG A 57 -1.40 -25.65 3.91
N THR A 58 -0.68 -26.40 3.08
CA THR A 58 0.22 -25.93 2.01
C THR A 58 -0.53 -25.87 0.69
N PHE A 59 -0.20 -24.89 -0.16
CA PHE A 59 -0.59 -24.86 -1.57
C PHE A 59 0.71 -24.92 -2.40
N ASP A 60 0.80 -25.94 -3.25
CA ASP A 60 1.86 -26.11 -4.24
C ASP A 60 1.34 -25.68 -5.61
N ASP A 61 2.11 -24.86 -6.32
CA ASP A 61 1.91 -24.59 -7.74
C ASP A 61 3.19 -24.99 -8.49
N THR A 62 3.08 -26.05 -9.29
CA THR A 62 4.07 -26.44 -10.29
C THR A 62 3.60 -26.05 -11.70
N ASN A 63 4.60 -25.84 -12.57
CA ASN A 63 4.55 -25.73 -14.03
C ASN A 63 3.94 -24.48 -14.67
N ILE A 64 4.81 -23.65 -15.27
CA ILE A 64 4.77 -23.33 -16.72
C ILE A 64 6.21 -23.19 -17.23
N GLN A 65 6.67 -24.16 -18.03
CA GLN A 65 7.77 -23.98 -18.99
C GLN A 65 7.18 -23.42 -20.29
N GLY A 66 7.84 -22.41 -20.87
CA GLY A 66 7.50 -21.85 -22.17
C GLY A 66 8.66 -21.03 -22.72
N SER A 67 9.42 -21.64 -23.63
CA SER A 67 10.55 -21.09 -24.35
C SER A 67 10.14 -19.98 -25.32
N VAL A 68 10.86 -18.85 -25.35
CA VAL A 68 11.16 -18.10 -26.58
C VAL A 68 12.55 -17.46 -26.43
N LEU A 69 13.49 -17.96 -27.21
CA LEU A 69 14.77 -17.34 -27.53
C LEU A 69 14.51 -16.32 -28.64
N ASP A 70 14.89 -15.05 -28.47
CA ASP A 70 15.23 -14.24 -29.64
C ASP A 70 16.19 -13.07 -29.33
N SER A 71 17.35 -13.16 -30.00
CA SER A 71 18.21 -12.11 -30.56
C SER A 71 18.48 -10.81 -29.79
N LEU A 72 19.68 -10.72 -29.20
CA LEU A 72 20.36 -9.47 -28.81
C LEU A 72 21.04 -8.82 -30.04
N PRO A 73 21.00 -7.47 -30.19
CA PRO A 73 21.79 -6.78 -31.19
C PRO A 73 23.28 -6.77 -30.81
N LYS A 74 24.11 -7.06 -31.82
CA LYS A 74 25.55 -6.79 -31.83
C LYS A 74 25.76 -5.27 -31.89
N ASP A 75 26.92 -4.83 -31.40
CA ASP A 75 27.47 -3.48 -31.50
C ASP A 75 27.30 -2.63 -30.22
N ALA A 76 28.11 -2.98 -29.21
CA ALA A 76 28.59 -2.02 -28.22
C ALA A 76 30.12 -2.15 -28.20
N GLU A 77 30.79 -1.12 -28.73
CA GLU A 77 32.24 -1.02 -28.82
C GLU A 77 32.90 -1.13 -27.43
N TYR A 78 33.93 -1.96 -27.38
CA TYR A 78 34.71 -2.33 -26.21
C TYR A 78 35.67 -1.20 -25.86
N PHE A 79 35.44 -0.52 -24.73
CA PHE A 79 36.40 0.43 -24.16
C PHE A 79 37.48 -0.37 -23.41
N GLN A 80 38.69 -0.46 -23.98
CA GLN A 80 39.87 -0.98 -23.26
C GLN A 80 40.53 0.17 -22.50
N PRO A 81 40.68 0.09 -21.17
CA PRO A 81 41.71 0.86 -20.50
C PRO A 81 43.03 0.10 -20.64
N GLU A 82 44.04 0.78 -21.20
CA GLU A 82 45.43 0.34 -21.20
C GLU A 82 45.91 0.11 -19.76
N ILE A 83 46.42 -1.08 -19.47
CA ILE A 83 47.05 -1.42 -18.20
C ILE A 83 48.54 -1.18 -18.38
N ASP A 84 49.06 -0.13 -17.74
CA ASP A 84 50.50 0.04 -17.55
C ASP A 84 50.99 -0.99 -16.53
N ASP A 85 51.97 -1.78 -16.95
CA ASP A 85 52.70 -2.74 -16.15
C ASP A 85 53.43 -2.05 -14.98
N ALA A 86 53.27 -2.63 -13.77
CA ALA A 86 54.36 -3.02 -12.86
C ALA A 86 53.98 -2.86 -11.38
N ARG A 87 53.78 -3.99 -10.71
CA ARG A 87 54.71 -4.47 -9.67
C ARG A 87 54.26 -5.84 -9.18
N VAL A 88 54.98 -6.85 -9.66
CA VAL A 88 55.07 -8.16 -9.02
C VAL A 88 55.57 -7.95 -7.60
N ILE A 89 54.71 -8.18 -6.61
CA ILE A 89 55.15 -8.51 -5.25
C ILE A 89 54.91 -10.00 -5.11
N SER A 90 56.01 -10.74 -5.05
CA SER A 90 56.05 -12.18 -4.92
C SER A 90 55.52 -12.62 -3.56
N SER A 91 54.67 -13.65 -3.61
CA SER A 91 54.58 -14.79 -2.70
C SER A 91 54.76 -14.51 -1.20
N ASP A 92 53.64 -14.53 -0.48
CA ASP A 92 53.52 -15.43 0.66
C ASP A 92 52.24 -16.26 0.46
N GLU A 93 52.44 -17.55 0.18
CA GLU A 93 51.40 -18.56 0.26
C GLU A 93 51.05 -18.77 1.74
N ASP A 94 50.24 -17.87 2.30
CA ASP A 94 49.51 -18.17 3.51
C ASP A 94 48.11 -18.66 3.11
N ASP A 95 47.90 -19.93 3.44
CA ASP A 95 46.68 -20.72 3.39
C ASP A 95 45.44 -19.94 3.84
N LEU A 96 44.88 -19.11 2.95
CA LEU A 96 43.56 -18.51 3.11
C LEU A 96 42.49 -19.53 2.75
N ASN A 97 42.47 -20.66 3.47
CA ASN A 97 41.26 -21.42 3.71
C ASN A 97 40.34 -20.62 4.66
N CYS A 98 40.11 -19.34 4.34
CA CYS A 98 38.96 -18.60 4.83
C CYS A 98 37.75 -19.24 4.15
N LYS A 99 37.22 -20.30 4.77
CA LYS A 99 35.83 -20.71 4.55
C LYS A 99 34.98 -19.47 4.82
N TYR A 100 34.67 -18.71 3.78
CA TYR A 100 33.62 -17.72 3.83
C TYR A 100 32.37 -18.47 4.25
N ASP A 101 31.95 -18.26 5.50
CA ASP A 101 30.79 -18.93 6.05
C ASP A 101 29.58 -18.50 5.23
N ALA A 102 29.05 -19.43 4.43
CA ALA A 102 27.84 -19.21 3.64
C ALA A 102 26.68 -18.71 4.51
N ASN A 103 26.68 -19.02 5.82
CA ASN A 103 25.69 -18.49 6.76
C ASN A 103 25.89 -17.01 7.06
N PHE A 104 27.13 -16.54 7.26
CA PHE A 104 27.42 -15.12 7.42
C PHE A 104 26.92 -14.31 6.22
N PHE A 105 27.22 -14.77 5.00
CA PHE A 105 26.80 -14.08 3.79
C PHE A 105 25.28 -14.12 3.60
N ARG A 106 24.65 -15.26 3.91
CA ARG A 106 23.18 -15.40 3.91
C ARG A 106 22.51 -14.43 4.88
N ASP A 107 23.07 -14.27 6.08
CA ASP A 107 22.54 -13.36 7.11
C ASP A 107 22.80 -11.89 6.77
N PHE A 108 23.94 -11.59 6.15
CA PHE A 108 24.20 -10.28 5.55
C PHE A 108 23.13 -9.94 4.51
N LEU A 109 22.86 -10.82 3.55
CA LEU A 109 21.85 -10.58 2.52
C LEU A 109 20.45 -10.41 3.13
N ARG A 110 20.09 -11.19 4.15
CA ARG A 110 18.80 -11.05 4.86
C ARG A 110 18.60 -9.68 5.47
N LYS A 111 19.67 -9.03 5.92
CA LYS A 111 19.63 -7.69 6.49
C LYS A 111 19.71 -6.62 5.41
N TRP A 112 20.60 -6.81 4.44
CA TRP A 112 20.85 -5.86 3.36
C TRP A 112 19.61 -5.64 2.48
N VAL A 113 18.89 -6.70 2.11
CA VAL A 113 17.71 -6.60 1.24
C VAL A 113 16.64 -5.64 1.78
N PRO A 114 16.15 -5.77 3.03
CA PRO A 114 15.17 -4.84 3.58
C PRO A 114 15.76 -3.46 3.86
N ASP A 115 17.00 -3.36 4.35
CA ASP A 115 17.63 -2.07 4.69
C ASP A 115 17.76 -1.15 3.47
N TYR A 116 18.09 -1.73 2.31
CA TYR A 116 18.27 -0.99 1.05
C TYR A 116 17.05 -1.07 0.13
N LYS A 117 15.94 -1.67 0.58
CA LYS A 117 14.69 -1.84 -0.20
C LYS A 117 14.94 -2.46 -1.58
N VAL A 118 15.81 -3.47 -1.63
CA VAL A 118 16.24 -4.09 -2.90
C VAL A 118 15.06 -4.87 -3.50
N PRO A 119 14.74 -4.68 -4.80
CA PRO A 119 13.65 -5.39 -5.45
C PRO A 119 13.82 -6.91 -5.38
N SER A 120 12.76 -7.64 -5.03
CA SER A 120 12.82 -9.09 -4.82
C SER A 120 13.30 -9.86 -6.05
N ASN A 121 12.95 -9.41 -7.26
CA ASN A 121 13.43 -10.01 -8.50
C ASN A 121 14.95 -9.86 -8.66
N ALA A 122 15.50 -8.66 -8.39
CA ALA A 122 16.93 -8.42 -8.44
C ALA A 122 17.69 -9.29 -7.43
N VAL A 123 17.14 -9.46 -6.22
CA VAL A 123 17.71 -10.37 -5.21
C VAL A 123 17.64 -11.82 -5.68
N SER A 124 16.51 -12.28 -6.22
CA SER A 124 16.39 -13.64 -6.74
C SER A 124 17.38 -13.91 -7.88
N ASP A 125 17.61 -12.95 -8.78
CA ASP A 125 18.58 -13.09 -9.87
C ASP A 125 20.02 -13.09 -9.37
N LEU A 126 20.35 -12.22 -8.40
CA LEU A 126 21.64 -12.25 -7.69
C LEU A 126 21.87 -13.61 -7.01
N LEU A 127 20.86 -14.15 -6.32
CA LEU A 127 20.96 -15.43 -5.65
C LEU A 127 21.22 -16.59 -6.63
N LYS A 128 20.54 -16.61 -7.79
CA LYS A 128 20.79 -17.60 -8.84
C LYS A 128 22.22 -17.51 -9.37
N LEU A 129 22.73 -16.29 -9.58
CA LEU A 129 24.11 -16.06 -10.02
C LEU A 129 25.11 -16.56 -8.98
N LEU A 130 24.92 -16.20 -7.72
CA LEU A 130 25.83 -16.54 -6.62
C LEU A 130 25.94 -18.06 -6.42
N ARG A 131 24.85 -18.80 -6.60
CA ARG A 131 24.86 -20.26 -6.48
C ARG A 131 25.76 -20.97 -7.48
N ASN A 132 26.19 -20.30 -8.56
CA ASN A 132 27.14 -20.89 -9.51
C ASN A 132 28.56 -20.99 -8.92
N PHE A 133 28.84 -20.30 -7.80
CA PHE A 133 30.13 -20.33 -7.13
C PHE A 133 30.11 -21.33 -5.97
N PRO A 134 31.13 -22.22 -5.83
CA PRO A 134 31.15 -23.27 -4.80
C PRO A 134 30.86 -22.80 -3.36
N PRO A 135 31.36 -21.64 -2.88
CA PRO A 135 31.07 -21.17 -1.52
C PRO A 135 29.60 -20.82 -1.23
N PHE A 136 28.78 -20.63 -2.28
CA PHE A 136 27.43 -20.08 -2.16
C PHE A 136 26.34 -20.99 -2.74
N GLN A 137 26.68 -22.24 -3.09
CA GLN A 137 25.73 -23.21 -3.66
C GLN A 137 24.51 -23.47 -2.76
N GLU A 138 24.67 -23.32 -1.43
CA GLU A 138 23.59 -23.51 -0.46
C GLU A 138 22.62 -22.32 -0.35
N LEU A 139 22.87 -21.19 -1.02
CA LEU A 139 21.94 -20.07 -1.00
C LEU A 139 20.60 -20.44 -1.67
N PRO A 140 19.46 -19.93 -1.18
CA PRO A 140 18.17 -20.18 -1.82
C PRO A 140 18.07 -19.49 -3.18
N ASN A 141 17.28 -20.02 -4.11
CA ASN A 141 17.06 -19.42 -5.44
C ASN A 141 16.12 -18.20 -5.43
N ASP A 142 15.36 -18.03 -4.34
CA ASP A 142 14.28 -17.07 -4.28
C ASP A 142 14.42 -16.17 -3.04
N CYS A 143 14.24 -14.87 -3.26
CA CYS A 143 14.30 -13.84 -2.23
C CYS A 143 13.33 -14.12 -1.06
N ARG A 144 12.13 -14.65 -1.31
CA ARG A 144 11.16 -14.97 -0.25
C ARG A 144 11.70 -16.06 0.67
N THR A 145 12.40 -17.04 0.10
CA THR A 145 13.04 -18.13 0.85
C THR A 145 14.26 -17.61 1.63
N LEU A 146 15.05 -16.72 1.03
CA LEU A 146 16.14 -16.02 1.72
C LEU A 146 15.62 -15.29 2.97
N LEU A 147 14.58 -14.48 2.79
CA LEU A 147 13.98 -13.66 3.84
C LEU A 147 13.09 -14.43 4.82
N LYS A 148 12.94 -15.75 4.65
CA LYS A 148 12.02 -16.59 5.44
C LYS A 148 10.63 -15.97 5.56
N THR A 149 10.11 -15.45 4.44
CA THR A 149 8.82 -14.73 4.44
C THR A 149 7.72 -15.68 4.92
N PRO A 150 6.93 -15.31 5.95
CA PRO A 150 5.83 -16.15 6.42
C PRO A 150 4.90 -16.55 5.28
N ARG A 151 4.65 -17.86 5.13
CA ARG A 151 3.77 -18.41 4.08
C ARG A 151 2.32 -18.50 4.52
N THR A 152 2.07 -18.39 5.82
CA THR A 152 0.75 -18.46 6.41
C THR A 152 0.55 -17.25 7.32
N THR A 153 -0.70 -16.80 7.39
CA THR A 153 -1.12 -15.75 8.31
C THR A 153 -2.46 -16.17 8.90
N LEU A 154 -2.82 -15.62 10.05
CA LEU A 154 -4.16 -15.81 10.59
C LEU A 154 -5.16 -15.10 9.68
N VAL A 155 -6.14 -15.85 9.20
CA VAL A 155 -7.22 -15.37 8.35
C VAL A 155 -8.54 -15.79 8.95
N ARG A 156 -9.53 -14.91 8.87
CA ARG A 156 -10.90 -15.13 9.33
C ARG A 156 -11.85 -15.11 8.15
N ASP A 157 -12.89 -15.93 8.18
CA ASP A 157 -13.94 -15.91 7.18
C ASP A 157 -14.81 -14.65 7.30
N VAL A 158 -14.99 -13.96 6.18
CA VAL A 158 -15.90 -12.81 6.03
C VAL A 158 -16.61 -13.01 4.71
N ALA A 159 -17.90 -13.31 4.70
CA ALA A 159 -18.57 -13.64 3.44
C ALA A 159 -18.44 -12.51 2.39
N PRO A 160 -18.16 -12.85 1.11
CA PRO A 160 -17.96 -14.19 0.54
C PRO A 160 -16.48 -14.62 0.42
N GLY A 161 -15.59 -14.01 1.19
CA GLY A 161 -14.16 -14.25 1.12
C GLY A 161 -13.50 -14.35 2.50
N HIS A 162 -12.30 -13.80 2.59
CA HIS A 162 -11.44 -13.97 3.75
C HIS A 162 -10.81 -12.64 4.17
N TYR A 163 -10.60 -12.46 5.46
CA TYR A 163 -10.05 -11.25 6.05
C TYR A 163 -8.81 -11.55 6.89
N CYS A 164 -7.75 -10.78 6.68
CA CYS A 164 -6.55 -10.79 7.50
C CYS A 164 -6.42 -9.46 8.25
N HIS A 165 -6.23 -9.52 9.57
CA HIS A 165 -6.03 -8.36 10.42
C HIS A 165 -4.55 -8.15 10.74
N PHE A 166 -4.02 -6.97 10.42
CA PHE A 166 -2.63 -6.61 10.74
C PHE A 166 -2.50 -5.88 12.09
N GLY A 167 -3.58 -5.25 12.56
CA GLY A 167 -3.64 -4.53 13.84
C GLY A 167 -3.26 -3.06 13.71
N LEU A 168 -4.21 -2.15 13.99
CA LEU A 168 -3.99 -0.72 14.06
C LEU A 168 -2.97 -0.38 15.15
N LYS A 169 -3.16 -0.86 16.38
CA LYS A 169 -2.29 -0.52 17.51
C LYS A 169 -0.84 -0.95 17.24
N LYS A 170 -0.66 -2.17 16.72
CA LYS A 170 0.65 -2.72 16.37
C LYS A 170 1.35 -1.85 15.32
N GLN A 171 0.63 -1.45 14.28
CA GLN A 171 1.18 -0.62 13.21
C GLN A 171 1.55 0.78 13.69
N LEU A 172 0.71 1.40 14.51
CA LEU A 172 0.99 2.72 15.07
C LEU A 172 2.24 2.71 15.95
N LEU A 173 2.38 1.74 16.86
CA LEU A 173 3.58 1.63 17.69
C LEU A 173 4.84 1.43 16.85
N ARG A 174 4.77 0.60 15.81
CA ARG A 174 5.88 0.40 14.87
C ARG A 174 6.27 1.70 14.17
N ILE A 175 5.30 2.45 13.67
CA ILE A 175 5.53 3.72 12.96
C ILE A 175 6.11 4.75 13.91
N ILE A 176 5.50 4.95 15.09
CA ILE A 176 5.97 5.90 16.10
C ILE A 176 7.41 5.57 16.53
N SER A 177 7.73 4.28 16.69
CA SER A 177 9.09 3.85 17.04
C SER A 177 10.14 4.13 15.95
N SER A 178 9.71 4.28 14.69
CA SER A 178 10.60 4.58 13.55
C SER A 178 10.73 6.08 13.25
N LEU A 179 9.95 6.93 13.91
CA LEU A 179 10.02 8.39 13.72
C LEU A 179 11.20 8.99 14.47
N THR A 180 11.85 9.98 13.86
CA THR A 180 12.86 10.81 14.52
C THR A 180 12.21 11.74 15.55
N GLU A 181 12.97 12.21 16.54
CA GLU A 181 12.48 13.18 17.54
C GLU A 181 11.91 14.45 16.90
N SER A 182 12.55 14.93 15.81
CA SER A 182 12.06 16.09 15.06
C SER A 182 10.69 15.86 14.41
N GLU A 183 10.40 14.62 14.01
CA GLU A 183 9.10 14.25 13.43
C GLU A 183 8.06 14.08 14.53
N LYS A 184 8.40 13.41 15.64
CA LYS A 184 7.52 13.29 16.80
C LYS A 184 7.04 14.68 17.29
N LEU A 185 7.95 15.65 17.36
CA LEU A 185 7.61 17.02 17.73
C LEU A 185 6.60 17.68 16.76
N LYS A 186 6.70 17.39 15.46
CA LYS A 186 5.77 17.89 14.43
C LYS A 186 4.39 17.25 14.49
N LEU A 187 4.30 15.98 14.87
CA LEU A 187 3.00 15.33 15.07
C LEU A 187 2.23 15.94 16.26
N GLY A 188 2.95 16.53 17.21
CA GLY A 188 2.38 17.11 18.41
C GLY A 188 1.82 16.05 19.36
N SER A 189 1.01 16.49 20.33
CA SER A 189 0.42 15.61 21.36
C SER A 189 -0.74 14.75 20.87
N GLN A 190 -1.26 15.01 19.67
CA GLN A 190 -2.41 14.30 19.11
C GLN A 190 -2.14 13.83 17.68
N ILE A 191 -2.06 12.51 17.51
CA ILE A 191 -1.91 11.84 16.23
C ILE A 191 -3.25 11.82 15.48
N LYS A 192 -3.27 12.43 14.30
CA LYS A 192 -4.41 12.48 13.40
C LYS A 192 -4.34 11.36 12.36
N LEU A 193 -5.33 10.46 12.36
CA LEU A 193 -5.38 9.31 11.46
C LEU A 193 -6.29 9.57 10.26
N GLN A 194 -5.77 9.27 9.07
CA GLN A 194 -6.54 9.15 7.86
C GLN A 194 -6.67 7.68 7.50
N ILE A 195 -7.90 7.25 7.23
CA ILE A 195 -8.22 5.86 6.91
C ILE A 195 -8.66 5.81 5.45
N ASN A 196 -8.06 4.92 4.67
CA ASN A 196 -8.46 4.69 3.30
C ASN A 196 -9.02 3.28 3.14
N VAL A 197 -10.13 3.19 2.40
CA VAL A 197 -10.76 1.92 2.01
C VAL A 197 -11.16 2.06 0.55
N ASP A 198 -10.69 1.12 -0.27
CA ASP A 198 -10.97 1.07 -1.69
C ASP A 198 -10.99 -0.39 -2.19
N GLY A 199 -11.64 -0.64 -3.33
CA GLY A 199 -11.64 -1.94 -3.99
C GLY A 199 -10.54 -1.99 -5.05
N LEU A 200 -9.61 -2.93 -4.91
CA LEU A 200 -8.50 -3.14 -5.85
C LEU A 200 -8.64 -4.49 -6.56
N PRO A 201 -8.92 -4.53 -7.87
CA PRO A 201 -8.87 -5.79 -8.62
C PRO A 201 -7.43 -6.33 -8.67
N LEU A 202 -7.25 -7.61 -8.38
CA LEU A 202 -5.91 -8.23 -8.35
C LEU A 202 -5.37 -8.53 -9.74
N LEU A 203 -6.23 -9.05 -10.60
CA LEU A 203 -5.89 -9.50 -11.94
C LEU A 203 -6.99 -9.03 -12.89
N LYS A 204 -6.61 -8.66 -14.11
CA LYS A 204 -7.60 -8.25 -15.13
C LYS A 204 -8.51 -9.40 -15.58
N SER A 205 -8.04 -10.63 -15.44
CA SER A 205 -8.73 -11.87 -15.84
C SER A 205 -9.46 -12.58 -14.70
N SER A 206 -9.30 -12.11 -13.45
CA SER A 206 -9.97 -12.68 -12.28
C SER A 206 -10.97 -11.69 -11.70
N THR A 207 -12.06 -12.20 -11.13
CA THR A 207 -12.99 -11.40 -10.35
C THR A 207 -12.46 -11.10 -8.94
N GLN A 208 -11.33 -11.70 -8.55
CA GLN A 208 -10.73 -11.54 -7.24
C GLN A 208 -10.28 -10.08 -6.99
N GLN A 209 -10.72 -9.56 -5.86
CA GLN A 209 -10.53 -8.19 -5.43
C GLN A 209 -10.01 -8.15 -4.00
N PHE A 210 -9.13 -7.19 -3.76
CA PHE A 210 -8.71 -6.79 -2.44
C PHE A 210 -9.50 -5.58 -1.96
N TRP A 211 -9.88 -5.60 -0.70
CA TRP A 211 -10.44 -4.45 0.01
C TRP A 211 -9.56 -4.20 1.23
N PRO A 212 -8.48 -3.41 1.09
CA PRO A 212 -7.65 -3.04 2.21
C PRO A 212 -8.29 -1.96 3.08
N ILE A 213 -8.00 -2.03 4.38
CA ILE A 213 -8.13 -0.92 5.33
C ILE A 213 -6.73 -0.38 5.52
N LEU A 214 -6.48 0.81 5.00
CA LEU A 214 -5.18 1.47 5.04
C LEU A 214 -5.23 2.64 6.02
N GLY A 215 -4.13 2.83 6.74
CA GLY A 215 -3.93 3.96 7.63
C GLY A 215 -2.82 4.88 7.14
N TYR A 216 -2.96 6.16 7.42
CA TYR A 216 -1.94 7.18 7.23
C TYR A 216 -1.97 8.13 8.43
N ILE A 217 -0.78 8.50 8.92
CA ILE A 217 -0.65 9.50 9.96
C ILE A 217 -0.45 10.86 9.29
N LYS A 218 -1.42 11.76 9.48
CA LYS A 218 -1.39 13.09 8.86
C LYS A 218 -0.15 13.87 9.32
N GLY A 219 0.62 14.37 8.35
CA GLY A 219 1.85 15.11 8.60
C GLY A 219 3.08 14.22 8.77
N SER A 220 2.93 12.89 8.75
CA SER A 220 4.06 11.97 8.70
C SER A 220 4.63 11.87 7.29
N ARG A 221 5.96 11.79 7.20
CA ARG A 221 6.69 11.47 5.96
C ARG A 221 6.64 9.98 5.63
N LEU A 222 6.23 9.15 6.57
CA LEU A 222 6.17 7.71 6.40
C LEU A 222 4.99 7.30 5.51
N SER A 223 5.18 6.18 4.82
CA SER A 223 4.23 5.63 3.88
C SER A 223 2.98 5.06 4.58
N VAL A 224 1.89 5.03 3.83
CA VAL A 224 0.63 4.33 4.14
C VAL A 224 0.92 2.92 4.69
N PHE A 225 0.15 2.49 5.70
CA PHE A 225 0.28 1.17 6.32
C PHE A 225 -1.03 0.38 6.26
N ALA A 226 -0.93 -0.94 6.15
CA ALA A 226 -2.10 -1.82 6.15
C ALA A 226 -2.55 -2.15 7.58
N ILE A 227 -3.84 -1.94 7.85
CA ILE A 227 -4.50 -2.28 9.12
C ILE A 227 -5.25 -3.61 8.99
N GLY A 228 -5.90 -3.82 7.84
CA GLY A 228 -6.57 -5.06 7.50
C GLY A 228 -6.68 -5.23 6.00
N LEU A 229 -6.93 -6.46 5.56
CA LEU A 229 -7.08 -6.80 4.15
C LEU A 229 -8.15 -7.86 3.99
N PHE A 230 -9.18 -7.53 3.23
CA PHE A 230 -10.14 -8.51 2.74
C PHE A 230 -9.78 -8.96 1.32
N CYS A 231 -10.01 -10.23 1.03
CA CYS A 231 -9.83 -10.86 -0.26
C CYS A 231 -11.06 -11.70 -0.62
N GLY A 232 -11.69 -11.43 -1.76
CA GLY A 232 -12.81 -12.20 -2.27
C GLY A 232 -13.11 -11.89 -3.73
N ASN A 233 -14.02 -12.65 -4.34
CA ASN A 233 -14.44 -12.42 -5.73
C ASN A 233 -15.37 -11.21 -5.89
N THR A 234 -15.88 -10.68 -4.79
CA THR A 234 -16.68 -9.48 -4.70
C THR A 234 -16.29 -8.72 -3.44
N LYS A 235 -16.84 -7.51 -3.26
CA LYS A 235 -16.76 -6.80 -1.99
C LYS A 235 -17.35 -7.61 -0.82
N PRO A 236 -16.98 -7.31 0.43
CA PRO A 236 -17.61 -7.91 1.61
C PRO A 236 -19.12 -7.66 1.63
N ASP A 237 -19.89 -8.68 1.98
CA ASP A 237 -21.35 -8.57 2.09
C ASP A 237 -21.77 -7.72 3.29
N SER A 238 -21.03 -7.86 4.40
CA SER A 238 -21.28 -7.14 5.65
C SER A 238 -20.11 -6.22 5.99
N SER A 239 -20.38 -4.90 5.99
CA SER A 239 -19.40 -3.90 6.48
C SER A 239 -19.15 -4.04 7.97
N VAL A 240 -20.12 -4.55 8.74
CA VAL A 240 -19.97 -4.83 10.18
C VAL A 240 -18.92 -5.90 10.41
N GLU A 241 -19.02 -7.03 9.71
CA GLU A 241 -18.04 -8.11 9.83
C GLU A 241 -16.68 -7.68 9.30
N TYR A 242 -16.62 -6.99 8.16
CA TYR A 242 -15.39 -6.49 7.59
C TYR A 242 -14.61 -5.53 8.50
N LEU A 243 -15.31 -4.62 9.20
CA LEU A 243 -14.68 -3.58 10.03
C LEU A 243 -14.54 -3.94 11.51
N LYS A 244 -15.05 -5.09 11.95
CA LYS A 244 -15.19 -5.49 13.36
C LYS A 244 -13.92 -5.28 14.19
N GLU A 245 -12.80 -5.87 13.76
CA GLU A 245 -11.52 -5.80 14.49
C GLU A 245 -10.94 -4.39 14.45
N PHE A 246 -11.00 -3.75 13.28
CA PHE A 246 -10.55 -2.37 13.12
C PHE A 246 -11.29 -1.39 14.03
N ILE A 247 -12.62 -1.47 14.11
CA ILE A 247 -13.42 -0.57 14.95
C ILE A 247 -13.17 -0.84 16.43
N SER A 248 -13.06 -2.11 16.83
CA SER A 248 -12.72 -2.50 18.20
C SER A 248 -11.38 -1.92 18.65
N GLU A 249 -10.35 -2.02 17.80
CA GLU A 249 -9.04 -1.43 18.11
C GLU A 249 -9.08 0.09 18.07
N LEU A 250 -9.72 0.69 17.07
CA LEU A 250 -9.81 2.13 16.92
C LEU A 250 -10.52 2.77 18.11
N LYS A 251 -11.62 2.18 18.57
CA LYS A 251 -12.35 2.63 19.77
C LYS A 251 -11.43 2.65 20.98
N LYS A 252 -10.75 1.54 21.27
CA LYS A 252 -9.79 1.45 22.38
C LYS A 252 -8.69 2.51 22.26
N VAL A 253 -8.09 2.63 21.10
CA VAL A 253 -6.95 3.52 20.86
C VAL A 253 -7.35 5.00 20.94
N THR A 254 -8.57 5.36 20.52
CA THR A 254 -9.09 6.73 20.63
C THR A 254 -9.54 7.10 22.05
N GLU A 255 -10.06 6.13 22.81
CA GLU A 255 -10.46 6.33 24.22
C GLU A 255 -9.26 6.35 25.17
N THR A 256 -8.36 5.39 25.06
CA THR A 256 -7.24 5.23 26.01
C THR A 256 -5.95 5.89 25.55
N GLY A 257 -5.84 6.31 24.29
CA GLY A 257 -4.56 6.67 23.67
C GLY A 257 -3.58 5.49 23.55
N LEU A 258 -2.35 5.78 23.16
CA LEU A 258 -1.22 4.85 23.20
C LEU A 258 -0.21 5.26 24.26
N LYS A 259 0.35 4.26 24.96
CA LYS A 259 1.53 4.44 25.79
C LYS A 259 2.77 4.09 24.98
N PHE A 260 3.71 5.01 24.87
CA PHE A 260 4.99 4.81 24.20
C PHE A 260 6.09 5.51 24.98
N GLN A 261 7.11 4.76 25.44
CA GLN A 261 8.23 5.31 26.23
C GLN A 261 7.77 6.17 27.43
N ASP A 262 6.77 5.68 28.17
CA ASP A 262 6.11 6.36 29.30
C ASP A 262 5.34 7.65 28.96
N GLU A 263 5.33 8.07 27.70
CA GLU A 263 4.47 9.16 27.21
C GLU A 263 3.11 8.66 26.74
N HIS A 264 2.09 9.48 26.99
CA HIS A 264 0.73 9.26 26.51
C HIS A 264 0.50 10.00 25.20
N VAL A 265 0.16 9.26 24.16
CA VAL A 265 -0.11 9.80 22.83
C VAL A 265 -1.59 9.69 22.54
N SER A 266 -2.27 10.83 22.42
CA SER A 266 -3.67 10.89 22.03
C SER A 266 -3.83 10.61 20.54
N ILE A 267 -4.89 9.88 20.16
CA ILE A 267 -5.19 9.55 18.77
C ILE A 267 -6.60 9.98 18.44
N CYS A 268 -6.79 10.61 17.29
CA CYS A 268 -8.10 10.96 16.76
C CYS A 268 -8.21 10.64 15.27
N ILE A 269 -9.43 10.42 14.82
CA ILE A 269 -9.73 10.30 13.39
C ILE A 269 -9.80 11.69 12.76
N ASP A 270 -9.03 11.90 11.69
CA ASP A 270 -9.12 13.07 10.82
C ASP A 270 -10.16 12.83 9.73
N SER A 271 -9.99 11.75 8.95
CA SER A 271 -10.86 11.47 7.81
C SER A 271 -10.86 10.03 7.32
N PHE A 272 -11.97 9.61 6.73
CA PHE A 272 -12.12 8.41 5.90
C PHE A 272 -12.11 8.79 4.41
N ILE A 273 -11.04 8.44 3.71
CA ILE A 273 -10.81 8.72 2.29
C ILE A 273 -11.23 7.50 1.48
N CYS A 274 -12.35 7.60 0.78
CA CYS A 274 -12.91 6.51 0.00
C CYS A 274 -13.71 7.02 -1.20
N ASP A 275 -13.80 6.21 -2.24
CA ASP A 275 -14.66 6.46 -3.40
C ASP A 275 -16.15 6.44 -2.99
N ALA A 276 -17.05 6.78 -3.92
CA ALA A 276 -18.47 6.88 -3.57
C ALA A 276 -19.12 5.51 -3.22
N PRO A 277 -18.87 4.42 -3.99
CA PRO A 277 -19.27 3.06 -3.61
C PRO A 277 -18.79 2.62 -2.22
N ALA A 278 -17.49 2.69 -1.92
CA ALA A 278 -16.93 2.29 -0.63
C ALA A 278 -17.49 3.16 0.49
N ARG A 279 -17.61 4.49 0.29
CA ARG A 279 -18.26 5.40 1.26
C ARG A 279 -19.66 4.92 1.63
N SER A 280 -20.50 4.60 0.63
CA SER A 280 -21.87 4.17 0.87
C SER A 280 -21.96 2.81 1.59
N ASN A 281 -21.00 1.93 1.36
CA ASN A 281 -20.91 0.64 2.05
C ASN A 281 -20.47 0.80 3.52
N LEU A 282 -19.44 1.62 3.77
CA LEU A 282 -18.97 1.91 5.13
C LEU A 282 -20.05 2.60 5.97
N LEU A 283 -20.76 3.57 5.38
CA LEU A 283 -21.80 4.36 6.05
C LEU A 283 -23.16 3.67 6.06
N SER A 284 -23.32 2.53 5.38
CA SER A 284 -24.62 1.87 5.21
C SER A 284 -25.70 2.84 4.67
N THR A 285 -25.34 3.66 3.68
CA THR A 285 -26.23 4.67 3.05
C THR A 285 -26.58 4.30 1.61
N LYS A 286 -27.54 5.02 1.01
CA LYS A 286 -27.83 4.93 -0.42
C LYS A 286 -26.56 5.18 -1.23
N GLY A 287 -26.38 4.36 -2.27
CA GLY A 287 -25.28 4.50 -3.22
C GLY A 287 -25.40 5.77 -4.04
N HIS A 288 -24.32 6.17 -4.70
CA HIS A 288 -24.17 7.44 -5.41
C HIS A 288 -25.25 7.73 -6.49
N SER A 289 -25.89 6.69 -7.03
CA SER A 289 -26.99 6.78 -8.01
C SER A 289 -28.38 6.95 -7.41
N GLY A 290 -28.52 6.95 -6.08
CA GLY A 290 -29.82 7.08 -5.41
C GLY A 290 -30.33 8.53 -5.33
N TYR A 291 -31.65 8.70 -5.26
CA TYR A 291 -32.30 10.02 -5.08
C TYR A 291 -31.83 10.77 -3.83
N LYS A 292 -31.56 10.07 -2.74
CA LYS A 292 -31.04 10.64 -1.49
C LYS A 292 -29.61 10.17 -1.20
N SER A 293 -28.72 10.23 -2.20
CA SER A 293 -27.36 9.68 -2.13
C SER A 293 -26.30 10.62 -1.57
N CYS A 294 -26.52 11.94 -1.63
CA CYS A 294 -25.57 12.90 -1.09
C CYS A 294 -25.34 12.57 0.39
N THR A 295 -24.10 12.66 0.90
CA THR A 295 -23.79 12.44 2.34
C THR A 295 -23.72 13.74 3.13
N LYS A 296 -23.67 14.89 2.43
CA LYS A 296 -23.50 16.23 3.04
C LYS A 296 -24.79 17.03 3.17
N CYS A 297 -25.80 16.77 2.33
CA CYS A 297 -27.07 17.50 2.35
C CYS A 297 -28.29 16.61 2.11
N ALA A 298 -29.41 16.97 2.73
CA ALA A 298 -30.69 16.25 2.68
C ALA A 298 -31.46 16.40 1.35
N PHE A 299 -30.80 16.92 0.30
CA PHE A 299 -31.43 17.17 -0.98
C PHE A 299 -31.86 15.86 -1.67
N VAL A 300 -33.02 15.92 -2.32
CA VAL A 300 -33.57 14.81 -3.11
C VAL A 300 -33.32 15.11 -4.58
N GLY A 301 -32.52 14.27 -5.23
CA GLY A 301 -32.24 14.40 -6.65
C GLY A 301 -33.47 14.15 -7.52
N SER A 302 -33.39 14.55 -8.78
CA SER A 302 -34.36 14.26 -9.83
C SER A 302 -33.78 13.27 -10.83
N TYR A 303 -34.62 12.44 -11.45
CA TYR A 303 -34.18 11.53 -12.51
C TYR A 303 -34.32 12.22 -13.87
N THR A 304 -33.24 12.27 -14.65
CA THR A 304 -33.20 12.90 -15.97
C THR A 304 -32.12 12.21 -16.80
N ASP A 305 -32.37 11.95 -18.09
CA ASP A 305 -31.41 11.29 -19.01
C ASP A 305 -30.75 10.01 -18.46
N ASN A 306 -31.56 9.10 -17.89
CA ASN A 306 -31.09 7.85 -17.30
C ASN A 306 -30.14 7.99 -16.10
N ARG A 307 -30.18 9.12 -15.38
CA ARG A 307 -29.32 9.41 -14.22
C ARG A 307 -30.04 10.25 -13.17
N VAL A 308 -29.68 10.07 -11.91
CA VAL A 308 -30.12 10.96 -10.83
C VAL A 308 -29.20 12.17 -10.78
N ILE A 309 -29.79 13.36 -10.77
CA ILE A 309 -29.12 14.65 -10.74
C ILE A 309 -29.45 15.36 -9.43
N LEU A 310 -28.41 15.83 -8.75
CA LEU A 310 -28.52 16.63 -7.53
C LEU A 310 -28.13 18.09 -7.86
N CYS A 311 -29.05 18.84 -8.48
CA CYS A 311 -28.85 20.24 -8.85
C CYS A 311 -29.78 21.13 -8.04
N ASN A 312 -29.30 21.75 -6.96
CA ASN A 312 -30.01 22.87 -6.32
C ASN A 312 -29.08 23.75 -5.50
N THR A 313 -29.42 25.04 -5.40
CA THR A 313 -28.74 26.09 -4.63
C THR A 313 -29.29 26.22 -3.21
N GLY A 314 -30.50 25.74 -2.93
CA GLY A 314 -31.06 25.62 -1.58
C GLY A 314 -30.92 24.20 -1.02
N PHE A 315 -30.14 24.03 0.05
CA PHE A 315 -29.96 22.71 0.67
C PHE A 315 -29.82 22.78 2.19
N THR A 316 -30.45 21.84 2.87
CA THR A 316 -30.23 21.58 4.29
C THR A 316 -28.99 20.68 4.43
N LYS A 317 -27.98 21.16 5.16
CA LYS A 317 -26.79 20.36 5.48
C LYS A 317 -27.19 19.28 6.47
N ARG A 318 -26.68 18.05 6.28
CA ARG A 318 -26.84 16.99 7.28
C ARG A 318 -25.97 17.27 8.49
N THR A 319 -26.46 16.90 9.66
CA THR A 319 -25.69 16.94 10.90
C THR A 319 -25.28 15.54 11.35
N ASN A 320 -24.25 15.47 12.22
CA ASN A 320 -23.83 14.21 12.84
C ASN A 320 -24.96 13.57 13.64
N GLU A 321 -25.74 14.37 14.35
CA GLU A 321 -26.85 13.90 15.19
C GLU A 321 -28.00 13.35 14.35
N GLU A 322 -28.41 14.05 13.29
CA GLU A 322 -29.40 13.57 12.33
C GLU A 322 -29.02 12.22 11.70
N PHE A 323 -27.75 12.08 11.32
CA PHE A 323 -27.25 10.83 10.75
C PHE A 323 -27.32 9.68 11.76
N ARG A 324 -26.93 9.92 13.01
CA ARG A 324 -26.93 8.90 14.09
C ARG A 324 -28.35 8.51 14.49
N ASN A 325 -29.26 9.47 14.55
CA ASN A 325 -30.67 9.27 14.85
C ASN A 325 -31.48 8.78 13.64
N LYS A 326 -30.87 8.71 12.45
CA LYS A 326 -31.48 8.30 11.18
C LYS A 326 -32.77 9.06 10.85
N THR A 327 -32.75 10.37 11.03
CA THR A 327 -33.92 11.25 10.76
C THR A 327 -34.37 11.21 9.29
N ASP A 328 -33.52 10.78 8.36
CA ASP A 328 -33.86 10.53 6.95
C ASP A 328 -33.78 9.02 6.59
N PRO A 329 -34.83 8.21 6.88
CA PRO A 329 -34.81 6.76 6.65
C PRO A 329 -34.50 6.37 5.20
N LYS A 330 -34.86 7.21 4.23
CA LYS A 330 -34.62 6.95 2.79
C LYS A 330 -33.15 7.12 2.40
N HIS A 331 -32.33 7.78 3.22
CA HIS A 331 -30.88 7.90 3.03
C HIS A 331 -30.12 6.66 3.52
N HIS A 332 -30.67 5.93 4.50
CA HIS A 332 -30.00 4.79 5.14
C HIS A 332 -30.44 3.45 4.51
N ASN A 333 -29.50 2.52 4.43
CA ASN A 333 -29.72 1.12 4.07
C ASN A 333 -29.55 0.18 5.28
N GLY A 334 -29.00 0.68 6.40
CA GLY A 334 -28.73 -0.12 7.60
C GLY A 334 -28.12 0.71 8.72
N ASN A 335 -27.53 0.04 9.70
CA ASN A 335 -26.64 0.67 10.69
C ASN A 335 -25.21 0.63 10.17
N SER A 336 -24.49 1.76 10.25
CA SER A 336 -23.05 1.75 10.04
C SER A 336 -22.37 1.38 11.37
N PRO A 337 -21.39 0.47 11.37
CA PRO A 337 -20.64 0.16 12.60
C PRO A 337 -19.77 1.35 13.04
N LEU A 338 -19.55 2.34 12.17
CA LEU A 338 -18.79 3.55 12.50
C LEU A 338 -19.57 4.52 13.40
N VAL A 339 -20.87 4.32 13.57
CA VAL A 339 -21.68 5.11 14.52
C VAL A 339 -21.25 4.87 15.96
N ASP A 340 -20.62 3.74 16.28
CA ASP A 340 -20.16 3.45 17.65
C ASP A 340 -18.90 4.24 18.05
N LEU A 341 -18.30 4.98 17.12
CA LEU A 341 -17.09 5.77 17.33
C LEU A 341 -17.43 7.24 17.57
N ASN A 342 -16.64 7.92 18.40
CA ASN A 342 -16.87 9.31 18.79
C ASN A 342 -16.20 10.31 17.83
N PHE A 343 -16.73 10.43 16.61
CA PHE A 343 -16.37 11.49 15.67
C PHE A 343 -17.57 11.98 14.86
N ASP A 344 -17.43 13.15 14.22
CA ASP A 344 -18.45 13.71 13.34
C ASP A 344 -18.46 12.97 11.99
N ILE A 345 -19.42 12.05 11.85
CA ILE A 345 -19.49 11.15 10.70
C ILE A 345 -19.75 11.89 9.38
N VAL A 346 -20.42 13.05 9.44
CA VAL A 346 -20.67 13.86 8.25
C VAL A 346 -19.39 14.60 7.85
N LYS A 347 -18.63 15.17 8.80
CA LYS A 347 -17.41 15.93 8.50
C LYS A 347 -16.23 15.04 8.12
N CYS A 348 -16.04 13.90 8.80
CA CYS A 348 -14.89 13.02 8.60
C CYS A 348 -14.90 12.23 7.28
N PHE A 349 -15.93 12.34 6.45
CA PHE A 349 -15.98 11.72 5.12
C PHE A 349 -15.87 12.77 4.00
N PRO A 350 -14.67 13.26 3.65
CA PRO A 350 -14.50 14.15 2.51
C PRO A 350 -14.83 13.45 1.19
N TYR A 351 -15.14 14.21 0.15
CA TYR A 351 -15.21 13.68 -1.22
C TYR A 351 -13.79 13.43 -1.72
N GLU A 352 -13.55 12.23 -2.26
CA GLU A 352 -12.23 11.83 -2.74
C GLU A 352 -11.95 12.49 -4.09
N PHE A 353 -10.83 13.21 -4.17
CA PHE A 353 -10.50 14.11 -5.27
C PHE A 353 -10.33 13.39 -6.61
N MET A 354 -9.66 12.23 -6.63
CA MET A 354 -9.40 11.48 -7.85
C MET A 354 -10.71 11.02 -8.50
N HIS A 355 -11.60 10.36 -7.77
CA HIS A 355 -12.85 9.85 -8.32
C HIS A 355 -13.87 10.96 -8.58
N PHE A 356 -13.96 11.95 -7.69
CA PHE A 356 -14.97 13.00 -7.79
C PHE A 356 -14.59 14.06 -8.84
N VAL A 357 -13.38 14.61 -8.75
CA VAL A 357 -12.95 15.72 -9.61
C VAL A 357 -12.28 15.18 -10.88
N CYS A 358 -11.21 14.40 -10.77
CA CYS A 358 -10.42 13.98 -11.93
C CYS A 358 -11.21 13.03 -12.86
N LEU A 359 -11.67 11.90 -12.33
CA LEU A 359 -12.39 10.88 -13.10
C LEU A 359 -13.87 11.21 -13.31
N GLY A 360 -14.45 12.03 -12.44
CA GLY A 360 -15.85 12.45 -12.49
C GLY A 360 -16.06 13.69 -13.37
N VAL A 361 -15.61 14.86 -12.89
CA VAL A 361 -15.84 16.15 -13.55
C VAL A 361 -14.92 16.36 -14.75
N MET A 362 -13.60 16.27 -14.54
CA MET A 362 -12.62 16.62 -15.57
C MET A 362 -12.72 15.67 -16.77
N ARG A 363 -12.91 14.37 -16.54
CA ARG A 363 -13.15 13.41 -17.63
C ARG A 363 -14.36 13.79 -18.49
N LYS A 364 -15.46 14.26 -17.89
CA LYS A 364 -16.65 14.71 -18.63
C LYS A 364 -16.36 15.97 -19.44
N LEU A 365 -15.70 16.96 -18.83
CA LEU A 365 -15.32 18.20 -19.52
C LEU A 365 -14.40 17.93 -20.70
N LEU A 366 -13.37 17.10 -20.51
CA LEU A 366 -12.46 16.73 -21.60
C LEU A 366 -13.20 16.04 -22.74
N ASN A 367 -14.09 15.07 -22.45
CA ASN A 367 -14.89 14.41 -23.48
C ASN A 367 -15.84 15.37 -24.23
N LEU A 368 -16.27 16.47 -23.60
CA LEU A 368 -17.08 17.50 -24.23
C LEU A 368 -16.23 18.46 -25.07
N TRP A 369 -14.99 18.75 -24.66
CA TRP A 369 -14.11 19.69 -25.36
C TRP A 369 -13.34 19.06 -26.53
N THR A 370 -13.10 17.74 -26.49
CA THR A 370 -12.42 17.02 -27.57
C THR A 370 -13.38 16.41 -28.59
N ARG A 371 -14.68 16.60 -28.40
CA ARG A 371 -15.71 16.32 -29.39
C ARG A 371 -16.06 17.61 -30.10
#